data_AF-A0A2T0SWD0-F1
#
_entry.id   AF-A0A2T0SWD0-F1
#
_cell.length_a   1.000
_cell.length_b   1.000
_cell.length_c   1.000
_cell.angle_alpha   90.00
_cell.angle_beta   90.00
_cell.angle_gamma   90.00
#
_symmetry.space_group_name_H-M   'P 1'
#
loop_
_entity.id
_entity.type
_entity.pdbx_description
1 polymer ?
#
loop_
_entity_poly.entity_id
_entity_poly.type
_entity_poly.pdbx_seq_one_letter_code
_entity_poly.pdbx_strand_id
1 'polypeptide(L)'
;MNHTTDTIEPTIRPLVDALNATGLVQTFSSCEGHFGPDEQTMVDRNLAYVQFVPAEDVSAALVEHLLMSVLTRFKKAHGLMPVVVGGYKRFTPVDGDQIDETFVLDLRPFNRFDPADRKRSDTDRAIEQVTGLVRQLLF
;
A
#
# COMPACT_ATOMS: atom_id res chain seq x y z
N MET A 1 10.18 24.69 12.86
CA MET A 1 8.73 24.53 12.71
C MET A 1 8.41 23.10 13.09
N ASN A 2 7.47 22.88 14.00
CA ASN A 2 7.21 21.59 14.63
C ASN A 2 6.72 20.57 13.59
N HIS A 3 7.54 19.56 13.29
CA HIS A 3 7.09 18.32 12.68
C HIS A 3 6.21 17.61 13.71
N THR A 4 4.89 17.74 13.60
CA THR A 4 3.99 16.73 14.18
C THR A 4 4.41 15.40 13.60
N THR A 5 4.83 14.47 14.46
CA THR A 5 5.07 13.07 14.12
C THR A 5 3.84 12.53 13.41
N ASP A 6 3.92 12.38 12.08
CA ASP A 6 2.94 11.65 11.27
C ASP A 6 2.81 10.26 11.87
N THR A 7 1.78 10.10 12.69
CA THR A 7 1.54 8.84 13.39
C THR A 7 0.91 7.92 12.36
N ILE A 8 1.71 6.99 11.83
CA ILE A 8 1.23 5.95 10.91
C ILE A 8 0.08 5.21 11.58
N GLU A 9 -1.03 5.08 10.86
CA GLU A 9 -2.23 4.41 11.37
C GLU A 9 -1.91 2.96 11.78
N PRO A 10 -2.42 2.51 12.93
CA PRO A 10 -1.92 1.29 13.57
C PRO A 10 -2.12 0.04 12.72
N THR A 11 -3.18 -0.02 11.91
CA THR A 11 -3.50 -1.21 11.13
C THR A 11 -2.58 -1.36 9.93
N ILE A 12 -2.23 -0.27 9.25
CA ILE A 12 -1.33 -0.30 8.08
C ILE A 12 0.15 -0.34 8.49
N ARG A 13 0.48 0.07 9.71
CA ARG A 13 1.86 0.15 10.22
C ARG A 13 2.69 -1.12 10.02
N PRO A 14 2.20 -2.35 10.28
CA PRO A 14 2.96 -3.57 10.03
C PRO A 14 3.40 -3.74 8.58
N LEU A 15 2.57 -3.31 7.61
CA LEU A 15 2.90 -3.36 6.19
C LEU A 15 3.96 -2.31 5.84
N VAL A 16 3.82 -1.09 6.37
CA VAL A 16 4.82 -0.03 6.22
C VAL A 16 6.19 -0.49 6.75
N ASP A 17 6.22 -1.03 7.97
CA ASP A 17 7.44 -1.54 8.59
C ASP A 17 8.03 -2.70 7.77
N ALA A 18 7.20 -3.63 7.28
CA ALA A 18 7.65 -4.76 6.47
C ALA A 18 8.25 -4.32 5.12
N LEU A 19 7.67 -3.32 4.46
CA LEU A 19 8.19 -2.76 3.22
C LEU A 19 9.55 -2.10 3.44
N ASN A 20 9.70 -1.22 4.43
CA ASN A 20 10.99 -0.60 4.74
C ASN A 20 12.04 -1.63 5.15
N ALA A 21 11.65 -2.68 5.89
CA ALA A 21 12.56 -3.75 6.31
C ALA A 21 13.15 -4.55 5.14
N THR A 22 12.60 -4.45 3.92
CA THR A 22 13.22 -5.03 2.72
C THR A 22 14.55 -4.38 2.35
N GLY A 23 14.78 -3.13 2.77
CA GLY A 23 15.90 -2.33 2.29
C GLY A 23 15.79 -1.94 0.81
N LEU A 24 14.72 -2.33 0.11
CA LEU A 24 14.51 -2.02 -1.31
C LEU A 24 13.77 -0.71 -1.53
N VAL A 25 12.99 -0.27 -0.53
CA VAL A 25 12.09 0.87 -0.65
C VAL A 25 12.14 1.75 0.58
N GLN A 26 11.81 3.03 0.39
CA GLN A 26 11.56 3.99 1.45
C GLN A 26 10.11 4.46 1.36
N THR A 27 9.30 4.16 2.36
CA THR A 27 7.89 4.60 2.42
C THR A 27 7.78 6.04 2.89
N PHE A 28 6.83 6.80 2.34
CA PHE A 28 6.63 8.20 2.74
C PHE A 28 5.16 8.59 2.94
N SER A 29 4.20 7.77 2.49
CA SER A 29 2.76 8.03 2.68
C SER A 29 1.99 6.73 2.76
N SER A 30 1.01 6.65 3.65
CA SER A 30 0.16 5.47 3.82
C SER A 30 -1.22 5.85 4.32
N CYS A 31 -2.20 4.98 4.06
CA CYS A 31 -3.57 5.06 4.56
C CYS A 31 -4.07 3.65 4.84
N GLU A 32 -4.75 3.41 5.96
CA GLU A 32 -5.32 2.09 6.27
C GLU A 32 -6.70 1.83 5.64
N GLY A 33 -7.26 2.83 4.96
CA GLY A 33 -8.59 2.81 4.35
C GLY A 33 -9.69 3.18 5.33
N HIS A 34 -10.59 4.05 4.87
CA HIS A 34 -11.69 4.62 5.64
C HIS A 34 -12.99 4.48 4.86
N PHE A 35 -13.94 3.78 5.47
CA PHE A 35 -15.08 3.21 4.76
C PHE A 35 -16.43 3.70 5.29
N GLY A 36 -16.43 4.34 6.46
CA GLY A 36 -17.57 5.00 7.06
C GLY A 36 -18.01 6.22 6.25
N PRO A 37 -19.30 6.58 6.28
CA PRO A 37 -19.84 7.72 5.54
C PRO A 37 -19.28 9.06 6.05
N ASP A 38 -18.96 9.15 7.35
CA ASP A 38 -18.35 10.28 8.03
C ASP A 38 -16.84 10.42 7.75
N GLU A 39 -16.21 9.36 7.23
CA GLU A 39 -14.79 9.37 6.91
C GLU A 39 -14.50 9.76 5.44
N GLN A 40 -15.55 9.93 4.63
CA GLN A 40 -15.43 10.29 3.22
C GLN A 40 -15.07 11.77 3.07
N THR A 41 -14.01 12.04 2.30
CA THR A 41 -13.53 13.39 2.00
C THR A 41 -13.51 13.62 0.49
N MET A 42 -12.98 14.77 0.02
CA MET A 42 -12.72 14.96 -1.42
C MET A 42 -11.68 13.98 -1.97
N VAL A 43 -10.83 13.41 -1.11
CA VAL A 43 -9.87 12.37 -1.47
C VAL A 43 -10.51 11.01 -1.25
N ASP A 44 -10.38 10.11 -2.22
CA ASP A 44 -10.85 8.73 -2.08
C ASP A 44 -10.02 8.00 -1.02
N ARG A 45 -10.66 7.75 0.13
CA ARG A 45 -10.10 6.97 1.24
C ARG A 45 -10.68 5.56 1.29
N ASN A 46 -11.48 5.12 0.31
CA ASN A 46 -12.08 3.77 0.27
C ASN A 46 -11.08 2.67 -0.13
N LEU A 47 -9.81 2.82 0.21
CA LEU A 47 -8.76 1.85 -0.02
C LEU A 47 -7.62 2.07 0.97
N ALA A 48 -6.92 1.00 1.31
CA ALA A 48 -5.64 1.11 1.98
C ALA A 48 -4.52 1.22 0.94
N TYR A 49 -3.46 1.96 1.27
CA TYR A 49 -2.28 2.05 0.42
C TYR A 49 -1.01 2.33 1.21
N VAL A 50 0.12 1.99 0.60
CA VAL A 50 1.45 2.48 0.97
C VAL A 50 2.14 3.00 -0.28
N GLN A 51 2.64 4.23 -0.22
CA GLN A 51 3.46 4.86 -1.25
C GLN A 51 4.92 4.85 -0.83
N PHE A 52 5.79 4.56 -1.78
CA PHE A 52 7.22 4.45 -1.55
C PHE A 52 8.02 4.80 -2.80
N VAL A 53 9.28 5.15 -2.58
CA VAL A 53 10.32 5.29 -3.61
C VAL A 53 11.36 4.19 -3.43
N PRO A 54 12.19 3.88 -4.46
CA PRO A 54 13.35 3.04 -4.25
C PRO A 54 14.23 3.60 -3.12
N ALA A 55 14.83 2.72 -2.32
CA ALA A 55 15.86 3.14 -1.38
C ALA A 55 17.12 3.63 -2.14
N GLU A 56 18.04 4.26 -1.42
CA GLU A 56 19.31 4.71 -2.00
C GLU A 56 20.03 3.55 -2.70
N ASP A 57 20.58 3.82 -3.88
CA ASP A 57 21.23 2.84 -4.77
C ASP A 57 20.37 1.65 -5.24
N VAL A 58 19.06 1.64 -4.99
CA VAL A 58 18.14 0.61 -5.48
C VAL A 58 17.51 1.03 -6.80
N SER A 59 17.61 0.17 -7.82
CA SER A 59 16.97 0.44 -9.11
C SER A 59 15.45 0.28 -9.03
N ALA A 60 14.73 1.10 -9.81
CA ALA A 60 13.28 0.98 -9.98
C ALA A 60 12.85 -0.44 -10.41
N ALA A 61 13.68 -1.13 -11.20
CA ALA A 61 13.41 -2.50 -11.64
C ALA A 61 13.34 -3.49 -10.47
N LEU A 62 14.18 -3.34 -9.43
CA LEU A 62 14.10 -4.20 -8.23
C LEU A 62 12.81 -3.97 -7.45
N VAL A 63 12.34 -2.72 -7.38
CA VAL A 63 11.05 -2.38 -6.77
C VAL A 63 9.88 -2.96 -7.56
N GLU A 64 9.94 -2.91 -8.89
CA GLU A 64 8.96 -3.57 -9.77
C GLU A 64 8.96 -5.08 -9.55
N HIS A 65 10.13 -5.72 -9.42
CA HIS A 65 10.23 -7.15 -9.09
C HIS A 65 9.66 -7.51 -7.72
N LEU A 66 9.88 -6.66 -6.70
CA LEU A 66 9.25 -6.81 -5.38
C LEU A 66 7.73 -6.79 -5.52
N LEU A 67 7.17 -5.78 -6.19
CA LEU A 67 5.73 -5.66 -6.42
C LEU A 67 5.17 -6.88 -7.16
N MET A 68 5.78 -7.27 -8.28
CA MET A 68 5.37 -8.46 -9.05
C MET A 68 5.39 -9.73 -8.19
N SER A 69 6.39 -9.89 -7.33
CA SER A 69 6.52 -11.05 -6.44
C SER A 69 5.41 -11.09 -5.39
N VAL A 70 5.13 -9.95 -4.74
CA VAL A 70 4.04 -9.82 -3.75
C VAL A 70 2.70 -10.11 -4.40
N LEU A 71 2.38 -9.45 -5.52
CA LEU A 71 1.09 -9.61 -6.22
C LEU A 71 0.87 -11.06 -6.69
N THR A 72 1.91 -11.68 -7.26
CA THR A 72 1.84 -13.07 -7.73
C THR A 72 1.62 -14.04 -6.57
N ARG A 73 2.37 -13.90 -5.47
CA ARG A 73 2.23 -14.77 -4.29
C ARG A 73 0.87 -14.59 -3.63
N PHE A 74 0.39 -13.36 -3.52
CA PHE A 74 -0.91 -13.03 -2.94
C PHE A 74 -2.04 -13.68 -3.75
N LYS A 75 -2.03 -13.50 -5.07
CA LYS A 75 -3.03 -14.12 -5.95
C LYS A 75 -3.01 -15.66 -5.85
N LYS A 76 -1.81 -16.25 -5.81
CA LYS A 76 -1.63 -17.71 -5.68
C LYS A 76 -2.15 -18.26 -4.35
N ALA A 77 -1.91 -17.54 -3.24
CA ALA A 77 -2.29 -17.99 -1.91
C ALA A 77 -3.78 -17.81 -1.58
N HIS A 78 -4.43 -16.79 -2.15
CA HIS A 78 -5.76 -16.34 -1.68
C HIS A 78 -6.89 -16.39 -2.72
N GLY A 79 -6.61 -16.67 -4.00
CA GLY A 79 -7.65 -17.03 -4.96
C GLY A 79 -8.63 -15.91 -5.34
N LEU A 80 -9.94 -16.12 -5.13
CA LEU A 80 -11.00 -15.11 -5.34
C LEU A 80 -11.14 -14.28 -4.06
N MET A 81 -11.00 -12.97 -4.19
CA MET A 81 -10.67 -12.12 -3.05
C MET A 81 -11.69 -11.01 -2.83
N PRO A 82 -12.10 -10.76 -1.59
CA PRO A 82 -12.93 -9.59 -1.27
C PRO A 82 -12.15 -8.28 -1.36
N VAL A 83 -10.82 -8.35 -1.53
CA VAL A 83 -9.92 -7.20 -1.73
C VAL A 83 -9.03 -7.45 -2.94
N VAL A 84 -8.96 -6.47 -3.82
CA VAL A 84 -8.02 -6.40 -4.93
C VAL A 84 -6.75 -5.75 -4.42
N VAL A 85 -5.62 -6.48 -4.48
CA VAL A 85 -4.30 -5.91 -4.22
C VAL A 85 -3.67 -5.53 -5.56
N GLY A 86 -3.28 -4.26 -5.67
CA GLY A 86 -2.67 -3.69 -6.86
C GLY A 86 -1.31 -3.09 -6.55
N GLY A 87 -0.45 -3.07 -7.57
CA GLY A 87 0.84 -2.41 -7.52
C GLY A 87 1.06 -1.65 -8.81
N TYR A 88 1.47 -0.38 -8.73
CA TYR A 88 1.73 0.44 -9.91
C TYR A 88 2.76 1.52 -9.63
N LYS A 89 3.41 1.97 -10.71
CA LYS A 89 4.21 3.19 -10.73
C LYS A 89 3.29 4.37 -11.07
N ARG A 90 3.38 5.42 -10.27
CA ARG A 90 2.66 6.68 -10.43
C ARG A 90 3.64 7.74 -10.89
N PHE A 91 3.27 8.40 -11.97
CA PHE A 91 3.97 9.55 -12.53
C PHE A 91 3.18 10.80 -12.15
N THR A 92 3.78 11.69 -11.38
CA THR A 92 3.12 12.91 -10.89
C THR A 92 3.85 14.12 -11.46
N PRO A 93 3.18 14.98 -12.24
CA PRO A 93 3.75 16.27 -12.63
C PRO A 93 4.02 17.09 -11.39
N VAL A 94 5.22 17.62 -11.27
CA VAL A 94 5.62 18.58 -10.24
C VAL A 94 6.02 19.90 -10.91
N ASP A 95 6.28 20.94 -10.12
CA ASP A 95 6.53 22.28 -10.65
C ASP A 95 7.65 22.27 -11.72
N GLY A 96 7.37 22.90 -12.87
CA GLY A 96 8.23 22.89 -14.05
C GLY A 96 7.91 21.75 -15.03
N ASP A 97 8.92 21.31 -15.78
CA ASP A 97 8.83 20.20 -16.77
C ASP A 97 9.28 18.85 -16.14
N GLN A 98 9.12 18.70 -14.82
CA GLN A 98 9.57 17.54 -14.06
C GLN A 98 8.42 16.58 -13.75
N ILE A 99 8.74 15.28 -13.70
CA ILE A 99 7.82 14.21 -13.34
C ILE A 99 8.45 13.42 -12.20
N ASP A 100 7.75 13.32 -11.08
CA ASP A 100 8.11 12.44 -9.98
C ASP A 100 7.59 11.03 -10.24
N GLU A 101 8.44 10.03 -10.00
CA GLU A 101 8.09 8.61 -10.03
C GLU A 101 7.95 8.08 -8.61
N THR A 102 6.78 7.54 -8.29
CA THR A 102 6.50 6.88 -7.02
C THR A 102 5.89 5.52 -7.27
N PHE A 103 6.07 4.59 -6.33
CA PHE A 103 5.41 3.29 -6.37
C PHE A 103 4.29 3.26 -5.34
N VAL A 104 3.21 2.57 -5.68
CA VAL A 104 2.04 2.40 -4.81
C VAL A 104 1.69 0.93 -4.75
N LEU A 105 1.52 0.43 -3.52
CA LEU A 105 0.85 -0.82 -3.22
C LEU A 105 -0.50 -0.49 -2.59
N ASP A 106 -1.59 -0.88 -3.25
CA ASP A 106 -2.94 -0.60 -2.77
C ASP A 106 -3.80 -1.84 -2.56
N LEU A 107 -4.78 -1.70 -1.68
CA LEU A 107 -5.71 -2.74 -1.27
C LEU A 107 -7.12 -2.14 -1.33
N ARG A 108 -7.88 -2.53 -2.35
CA ARG A 108 -9.22 -1.99 -2.63
C ARG A 108 -10.29 -3.05 -2.40
N PRO A 109 -11.38 -2.77 -1.67
CA PRO A 109 -12.52 -3.67 -1.61
C PRO A 109 -13.02 -4.02 -3.01
N PHE A 110 -13.21 -5.30 -3.29
CA PHE A 110 -13.67 -5.79 -4.58
C PHE A 110 -15.10 -5.31 -4.87
N ASN A 111 -15.98 -5.42 -3.87
CA ASN A 111 -17.33 -4.90 -3.95
C ASN A 111 -17.43 -3.55 -3.20
N ARG A 112 -17.46 -2.45 -3.95
CA ARG A 112 -17.61 -1.10 -3.39
C ARG A 112 -18.91 -0.89 -2.59
N PHE A 113 -19.91 -1.74 -2.79
CA PHE A 113 -21.21 -1.66 -2.12
C PHE A 113 -21.30 -2.50 -0.85
N ASP A 114 -20.24 -3.23 -0.49
CA ASP A 114 -20.22 -3.92 0.79
C ASP A 114 -20.32 -2.91 1.95
N PRO A 115 -20.97 -3.30 3.07
CA PRO A 115 -21.02 -2.47 4.28
C PRO A 115 -19.63 -2.06 4.76
N ALA A 116 -19.53 -0.88 5.40
CA ALA A 116 -18.26 -0.32 5.87
C ALA A 116 -17.46 -1.32 6.73
N ASP A 117 -18.11 -1.96 7.70
CA ASP A 117 -17.48 -2.96 8.58
C ASP A 117 -16.91 -4.15 7.81
N ARG A 118 -17.58 -4.59 6.75
CA ARG A 118 -17.08 -5.66 5.88
C ARG A 118 -15.85 -5.18 5.12
N LYS A 119 -15.91 -4.02 4.46
CA LYS A 119 -14.77 -3.40 3.76
C LYS A 119 -13.56 -3.24 4.68
N ARG A 120 -13.77 -2.81 5.94
CA ARG A 120 -12.73 -2.70 6.98
C ARG A 120 -12.12 -4.07 7.28
N SER A 121 -12.93 -5.03 7.70
CA SER A 121 -12.46 -6.37 8.10
C SER A 121 -11.73 -7.12 6.97
N ASP A 122 -12.21 -6.97 5.73
CA ASP A 122 -11.57 -7.59 4.57
C ASP A 122 -10.25 -6.91 4.22
N THR A 123 -10.19 -5.57 4.31
CA THR A 123 -8.96 -4.80 4.11
C THR A 123 -7.92 -5.10 5.19
N ASP A 124 -8.30 -5.21 6.46
CA ASP A 124 -7.40 -5.58 7.58
C ASP A 124 -6.71 -6.92 7.32
N ARG A 125 -7.53 -7.92 7.01
CA ARG A 125 -7.04 -9.25 6.69
C ARG A 125 -6.10 -9.23 5.48
N ALA A 126 -6.42 -8.43 4.46
CA ALA A 126 -5.55 -8.29 3.30
C ALA A 126 -4.22 -7.60 3.65
N ILE A 127 -4.23 -6.57 4.51
CA ILE A 127 -3.01 -5.93 5.02
C ILE A 127 -2.12 -6.95 5.73
N GLU A 128 -2.69 -7.78 6.62
CA GLU A 128 -1.95 -8.83 7.34
C GLU A 128 -1.34 -9.86 6.38
N GLN A 129 -2.12 -10.32 5.40
CA GLN A 129 -1.68 -11.29 4.39
C GLN A 129 -0.52 -10.74 3.55
N VAL A 130 -0.65 -9.52 3.04
CA VAL A 130 0.40 -8.85 2.26
C VAL A 130 1.64 -8.62 3.12
N THR A 131 1.46 -8.20 4.38
CA THR A 131 2.57 -8.05 5.34
C THR A 131 3.33 -9.36 5.52
N GLY A 132 2.62 -10.48 5.68
CA GLY A 132 3.22 -11.81 5.78
C GLY A 132 4.04 -12.18 4.54
N LEU A 133 3.52 -11.89 3.34
CA LEU A 133 4.21 -12.16 2.08
C LEU A 133 5.46 -11.32 1.90
N VAL A 134 5.42 -10.03 2.27
CA VAL A 134 6.61 -9.15 2.22
C VAL A 134 7.68 -9.67 3.17
N ARG A 135 7.31 -10.06 4.40
CA ARG A 135 8.27 -10.62 5.37
C ARG A 135 8.91 -11.92 4.90
N GLN A 136 8.19 -12.75 4.14
CA GLN A 136 8.71 -13.98 3.53
C GLN A 136 9.64 -13.73 2.33
N LEU A 137 9.80 -12.49 1.87
CA LEU A 137 10.79 -12.14 0.84
C LEU A 137 12.15 -11.74 1.45
N LEU A 138 12.23 -11.63 2.78
CA LEU A 138 13.45 -11.26 3.50
C LEU A 138 14.39 -12.46 3.74
N PHE A 139 13.99 -13.69 3.37
CA PHE A 139 14.72 -14.93 3.62
C PHE A 139 14.58 -15.93 2.46
#